data_AF-A0A1Q3DBE5-F1
#
_entry.id   AF-A0A1Q3DBE5-F1
#
_cell.length_a   1.000
_cell.length_b   1.000
_cell.length_c   1.000
_cell.angle_alpha   90.00
_cell.angle_beta   90.00
_cell.angle_gamma   90.00
#
_symmetry.space_group_name_H-M   'P 1'
#
loop_
_entity.id
_entity.type
_entity.pdbx_description
1 polymer ?
#
loop_
_entity_poly.entity_id
_entity_poly.type
_entity_poly.pdbx_seq_one_letter_code
_entity_poly.pdbx_strand_id
1 'polypeptide(L)'
;SWSWRQILRLRPLVKEHLIYKCGNGEHFSLWFDPWLHGDSVHALYGHRVMFEAGLSKHARVKEVIRNGEWCWPQASCDVVELQQRVRSIPISTAPDSIHWDKVGEVFSTANAFHGIRQRFLSVDWHDIVWHSRRIPKHAFSLWLALRGAHRTKDKLLAIGVVHSADCAFLCGETETLQHLFFQCPFSSMV
;
A
#
# COMPACT_ATOMS: atom_id res chain seq x y z
N SER A 1 11.36 4.75 -12.87
CA SER A 1 10.56 5.70 -12.08
C SER A 1 10.60 5.30 -10.61
N TRP A 2 10.99 6.23 -9.73
CA TRP A 2 11.09 6.02 -8.28
C TRP A 2 9.70 5.85 -7.63
N SER A 3 8.70 6.61 -8.09
CA SER A 3 7.32 6.55 -7.58
C SER A 3 6.68 5.17 -7.77
N TRP A 4 6.88 4.53 -8.92
CA TRP A 4 6.37 3.17 -9.16
C TRP A 4 6.98 2.15 -8.19
N ARG A 5 8.28 2.28 -7.87
CA ARG A 5 8.92 1.39 -6.87
C ARG A 5 8.33 1.60 -5.48
N GLN A 6 7.98 2.84 -5.10
CA GLN A 6 7.31 3.09 -3.81
C GLN A 6 5.89 2.52 -3.77
N ILE A 7 5.12 2.65 -4.86
CA ILE A 7 3.78 2.05 -4.97
C ILE A 7 3.88 0.52 -4.83
N LEU A 8 4.84 -0.11 -5.50
CA LEU A 8 5.03 -1.56 -5.43
C LEU A 8 5.43 -2.06 -4.02
N ARG A 9 6.05 -1.22 -3.18
CA ARG A 9 6.33 -1.56 -1.78
C ARG A 9 5.06 -1.68 -0.93
N LEU A 10 3.93 -1.11 -1.37
CA LEU A 10 2.63 -1.26 -0.71
C LEU A 10 1.92 -2.57 -1.07
N ARG A 11 2.46 -3.38 -1.98
CA ARG A 11 1.84 -4.64 -2.42
C ARG A 11 1.48 -5.59 -1.27
N PRO A 12 2.32 -5.82 -0.24
CA PRO A 12 1.96 -6.69 0.88
C PRO A 12 0.72 -6.18 1.62
N LEU A 13 0.68 -4.88 1.88
CA LEU A 13 -0.45 -4.22 2.54
C LEU A 13 -1.72 -4.30 1.70
N VAL A 14 -1.62 -3.99 0.40
CA VAL A 14 -2.77 -4.06 -0.51
C VAL A 14 -3.32 -5.49 -0.62
N LYS A 15 -2.45 -6.50 -0.58
CA LYS A 15 -2.85 -7.92 -0.64
C LYS A 15 -3.80 -8.29 0.49
N GLU A 16 -3.64 -7.72 1.68
CA GLU A 16 -4.50 -8.00 2.85
C GLU A 16 -5.97 -7.59 2.64
N HIS A 17 -6.22 -6.65 1.73
CA HIS A 17 -7.55 -6.14 1.42
C HIS A 17 -8.17 -6.72 0.15
N LEU A 18 -7.37 -7.37 -0.71
CA LEU A 18 -7.85 -7.90 -1.99
C LEU A 18 -8.46 -9.30 -1.81
N ILE A 19 -9.72 -9.43 -2.18
CA ILE A 19 -10.44 -10.71 -2.17
C ILE A 19 -10.67 -11.15 -3.60
N TYR A 20 -10.02 -12.24 -3.99
CA TYR A 20 -10.21 -12.86 -5.30
C TYR A 20 -11.34 -13.88 -5.20
N LYS A 21 -12.46 -13.58 -5.84
CA LYS A 21 -13.63 -14.46 -5.91
C LYS A 21 -13.62 -15.17 -7.25
N CYS A 22 -13.30 -16.45 -7.23
CA CYS A 22 -13.42 -17.32 -8.40
C CYS A 22 -14.90 -17.43 -8.83
N GLY A 23 -15.15 -17.22 -10.11
CA GLY A 23 -16.43 -17.46 -10.77
C GLY A 23 -16.27 -18.60 -11.77
N ASN A 24 -16.35 -18.27 -13.06
CA ASN A 24 -16.18 -19.20 -14.17
C ASN A 24 -14.71 -19.54 -14.49
N GLY A 25 -13.76 -18.88 -13.83
CA GLY A 25 -12.32 -19.13 -13.94
C GLY A 25 -11.66 -18.63 -15.23
N GLU A 26 -12.34 -17.82 -16.04
CA GLU A 26 -11.83 -17.36 -17.35
C GLU A 26 -10.73 -16.30 -17.24
N HIS A 27 -10.74 -15.50 -16.19
CA HIS A 27 -9.85 -14.34 -16.07
C HIS A 27 -8.64 -14.63 -15.17
N PHE A 28 -8.83 -15.40 -14.10
CA PHE A 28 -7.72 -15.66 -13.18
C PHE A 28 -6.73 -16.67 -13.74
N SER A 29 -5.44 -16.36 -13.58
CA SER A 29 -4.34 -17.30 -13.77
C SER A 29 -4.48 -18.43 -12.76
N LEU A 30 -4.39 -19.66 -13.23
CA LEU A 30 -4.37 -20.84 -12.39
C LEU A 30 -3.24 -20.77 -11.36
N TRP A 31 -2.09 -20.25 -11.76
CA TRP A 31 -0.84 -20.35 -11.01
C TRP A 31 -0.50 -19.14 -10.18
N PHE A 32 -0.76 -17.93 -10.70
CA PHE A 32 -0.15 -16.70 -10.17
C PHE A 32 -1.14 -15.76 -9.49
N ASP A 33 -2.44 -15.87 -9.76
CA ASP A 33 -3.44 -15.06 -9.09
C ASP A 33 -3.82 -15.69 -7.72
N PRO A 34 -4.06 -14.88 -6.68
CA PRO A 34 -4.29 -15.37 -5.32
C PRO A 34 -5.74 -15.83 -5.05
N TRP A 35 -6.30 -16.62 -5.98
CA TRP A 35 -7.68 -17.12 -5.89
C TRP A 35 -7.84 -18.31 -4.92
N LEU A 36 -6.73 -18.95 -4.51
CA LEU A 36 -6.73 -20.06 -3.56
C LEU A 36 -6.61 -19.50 -2.12
N HIS A 37 -7.75 -19.08 -1.56
CA HIS A 37 -7.85 -18.53 -0.21
C HIS A 37 -6.90 -17.34 0.07
N GLY A 38 -6.66 -16.48 -0.93
CA GLY A 38 -5.77 -15.32 -0.80
C GLY A 38 -4.31 -15.59 -1.15
N ASP A 39 -3.97 -16.81 -1.54
CA ASP A 39 -2.67 -17.18 -2.08
C ASP A 39 -2.77 -17.77 -3.48
N SER A 40 -1.66 -17.65 -4.22
CA SER A 40 -1.55 -18.25 -5.54
C SER A 40 -1.03 -19.68 -5.41
N VAL A 41 -1.43 -20.59 -6.30
CA VAL A 41 -0.94 -21.97 -6.31
C VAL A 41 0.59 -22.02 -6.32
N HIS A 42 1.24 -21.18 -7.15
CA HIS A 42 2.70 -21.09 -7.21
C HIS A 42 3.34 -20.65 -5.89
N ALA A 43 2.69 -19.77 -5.12
CA ALA A 43 3.23 -19.32 -3.83
C ALA A 43 3.19 -20.43 -2.77
N LEU A 44 2.21 -21.34 -2.85
CA LEU A 44 2.04 -22.42 -1.87
C LEU A 44 2.83 -23.69 -2.24
N TYR A 45 2.84 -24.06 -3.53
CA TYR A 45 3.39 -25.35 -4.01
C TYR A 45 4.64 -25.17 -4.89
N GLY A 46 5.03 -23.94 -5.21
CA GLY A 46 6.19 -23.64 -6.04
C GLY A 46 6.01 -24.01 -7.52
N HIS A 47 7.13 -24.01 -8.25
CA HIS A 47 7.13 -24.25 -9.69
C HIS A 47 6.89 -25.72 -10.07
N ARG A 48 7.10 -26.67 -9.14
CA ARG A 48 7.00 -28.11 -9.38
C ARG A 48 5.59 -28.54 -9.77
N VAL A 49 4.58 -28.07 -9.02
CA VAL A 49 3.17 -28.41 -9.25
C VAL A 49 2.69 -28.03 -10.65
N MET A 50 3.26 -26.96 -11.23
CA MET A 50 2.90 -26.50 -12.58
C MET A 50 3.30 -27.52 -13.65
N PHE A 51 4.47 -28.14 -13.48
CA PHE A 51 4.95 -29.19 -14.38
C PHE A 51 4.21 -30.50 -14.16
N GLU A 52 4.00 -30.90 -12.90
CA GLU A 52 3.31 -32.15 -12.57
C GLU A 52 1.86 -32.16 -13.03
N ALA A 53 1.18 -31.01 -12.98
CA ALA A 53 -0.17 -30.89 -13.52
C ALA A 53 -0.23 -31.02 -15.05
N GLY A 54 0.89 -30.84 -15.78
CA GLY A 54 0.91 -30.93 -17.24
C GLY A 54 0.08 -29.85 -17.95
N LEU A 55 -0.23 -28.74 -17.28
CA LEU A 55 -1.00 -27.62 -17.83
C LEU A 55 -0.07 -26.48 -18.25
N SER A 56 -0.57 -25.59 -19.12
CA SER A 56 0.20 -24.44 -19.59
C SER A 56 0.62 -23.53 -18.44
N LYS A 57 1.81 -22.89 -18.55
CA LYS A 57 2.21 -21.82 -17.61
C LYS A 57 1.25 -20.62 -17.61
N HIS A 58 0.47 -20.47 -18.68
CA HIS A 58 -0.53 -19.42 -18.84
C HIS A 58 -1.94 -19.91 -18.57
N ALA A 59 -2.07 -21.11 -17.99
CA ALA A 59 -3.36 -21.73 -17.73
C ALA A 59 -4.26 -20.82 -16.89
N ARG A 60 -5.54 -20.84 -17.22
CA ARG A 60 -6.60 -20.17 -16.45
C ARG A 60 -7.25 -21.15 -15.50
N VAL A 61 -7.91 -20.63 -14.46
CA VAL A 61 -8.65 -21.45 -13.49
C VAL A 61 -9.72 -22.31 -14.19
N LYS A 62 -10.30 -21.84 -15.30
CA LYS A 62 -11.25 -22.58 -16.14
C LYS A 62 -10.71 -23.94 -16.62
N GLU A 63 -9.41 -24.08 -16.84
CA GLU A 63 -8.83 -25.32 -17.39
C GLU A 63 -9.00 -26.53 -16.44
N VAL A 64 -9.15 -26.27 -15.15
CA VAL A 64 -9.40 -27.26 -14.11
C VAL A 64 -10.85 -27.25 -13.63
N ILE A 65 -11.77 -26.64 -14.37
CA ILE A 65 -13.21 -26.66 -14.09
C ILE A 65 -13.93 -27.36 -15.24
N ARG A 66 -14.65 -28.44 -14.94
CA ARG A 66 -15.49 -29.16 -15.92
C ARG A 66 -16.84 -29.46 -15.31
N ASN A 67 -17.93 -29.15 -16.02
CA ASN A 67 -19.31 -29.40 -15.58
C ASN A 67 -19.63 -28.86 -14.16
N GLY A 68 -19.03 -27.74 -13.77
CA GLY A 68 -19.23 -27.14 -12.44
C GLY A 68 -18.41 -27.79 -11.32
N GLU A 69 -17.47 -28.68 -11.64
CA GLU A 69 -16.62 -29.37 -10.67
C GLU A 69 -15.14 -29.11 -10.93
N TRP A 70 -14.36 -29.08 -9.86
CA TRP A 70 -12.91 -29.04 -9.91
C TRP A 70 -12.37 -30.37 -10.45
N CYS A 71 -11.57 -30.31 -11.51
CA CYS A 71 -11.04 -31.46 -12.24
C CYS A 71 -9.54 -31.29 -12.47
N TRP A 72 -8.75 -31.49 -11.42
CA TRP A 72 -7.29 -31.48 -11.52
C TRP A 72 -6.74 -32.83 -12.00
N PRO A 73 -5.64 -32.83 -12.79
CA PRO A 73 -4.96 -34.05 -13.20
C PRO A 73 -4.32 -34.73 -11.98
N GLN A 74 -4.69 -35.98 -11.71
CA GLN A 74 -4.22 -36.74 -10.53
C GLN A 74 -2.81 -37.32 -10.75
N ALA A 75 -1.86 -36.44 -11.09
CA ALA A 75 -0.50 -36.81 -11.51
C ALA A 75 0.51 -36.89 -10.37
N SER A 76 0.26 -36.20 -9.25
CA SER A 76 1.15 -36.20 -8.07
C SER A 76 0.37 -35.96 -6.77
N CYS A 77 1.01 -36.24 -5.63
CA CYS A 77 0.44 -35.99 -4.31
C CYS A 77 0.05 -34.51 -4.09
N ASP A 78 0.89 -33.58 -4.56
CA ASP A 78 0.66 -32.15 -4.41
C ASP A 78 -0.60 -31.70 -5.17
N VAL A 79 -0.82 -32.25 -6.37
CA VAL A 79 -2.02 -31.95 -7.16
C VAL A 79 -3.27 -32.60 -6.56
N VAL A 80 -3.15 -33.79 -5.96
CA VAL A 80 -4.24 -34.45 -5.23
C VAL A 80 -4.64 -33.63 -3.99
N GLU A 81 -3.66 -33.10 -3.25
CA GLU A 81 -3.92 -32.21 -2.11
C GLU A 81 -4.59 -30.90 -2.57
N LEU A 82 -4.08 -30.31 -3.66
CA LEU A 82 -4.65 -29.10 -4.24
C LEU A 82 -6.11 -29.31 -4.67
N GLN A 83 -6.44 -30.45 -5.30
CA GLN A 83 -7.81 -30.86 -5.62
C GLN A 83 -8.70 -30.91 -4.37
N GLN A 84 -8.20 -31.40 -3.24
CA GLN A 84 -8.96 -31.42 -1.99
C GLN A 84 -9.21 -30.02 -1.45
N ARG A 85 -8.20 -29.14 -1.51
CA ARG A 85 -8.27 -27.78 -0.98
C ARG A 85 -9.28 -26.91 -1.73
N VAL A 86 -9.29 -27.00 -3.06
CA VAL A 86 -10.18 -26.19 -3.92
C VAL A 86 -11.65 -26.57 -3.79
N ARG A 87 -11.99 -27.76 -3.27
CA ARG A 87 -13.40 -28.18 -3.08
C ARG A 87 -14.23 -27.23 -2.23
N SER A 88 -13.60 -26.50 -1.32
CA SER A 88 -14.27 -25.50 -0.49
C SER A 88 -14.58 -24.19 -1.24
N ILE A 89 -14.01 -23.99 -2.42
CA ILE A 89 -14.20 -22.80 -3.25
C ILE A 89 -15.41 -23.04 -4.17
N PRO A 90 -16.50 -22.27 -4.02
CA PRO A 90 -17.69 -22.43 -4.86
C PRO A 90 -17.40 -22.00 -6.30
N ILE A 91 -17.80 -22.84 -7.26
CA ILE A 91 -17.77 -22.52 -8.69
C ILE A 91 -19.10 -21.87 -9.08
N SER A 92 -19.04 -20.86 -9.95
CA SER A 92 -20.22 -20.16 -10.47
C SER A 92 -20.10 -19.95 -11.97
N THR A 93 -21.22 -19.71 -12.65
CA THR A 93 -21.25 -19.27 -14.06
C THR A 93 -20.96 -17.78 -14.21
N ALA A 94 -21.01 -17.01 -13.13
CA ALA A 94 -20.65 -15.60 -13.12
C ALA A 94 -19.16 -15.40 -13.41
N PRO A 95 -18.73 -14.24 -13.97
CA PRO A 95 -17.33 -13.96 -14.19
C PRO A 95 -16.54 -13.86 -12.86
N ASP A 96 -15.24 -14.15 -12.94
CA ASP A 96 -14.30 -13.89 -11.86
C ASP A 96 -14.36 -12.42 -11.42
N SER A 97 -14.19 -12.16 -10.12
CA SER A 97 -14.25 -10.79 -9.59
C SER A 97 -13.27 -10.56 -8.46
N ILE A 98 -12.76 -9.33 -8.37
CA ILE A 98 -11.86 -8.88 -7.31
C ILE A 98 -12.63 -7.86 -6.46
N HIS A 99 -12.63 -8.08 -5.15
CA HIS A 99 -13.31 -7.23 -4.17
C HIS A 99 -12.30 -6.63 -3.20
N TRP A 100 -12.70 -5.55 -2.55
CA TRP A 100 -11.92 -4.88 -1.51
C TRP A 100 -12.59 -5.08 -0.16
N ASP A 101 -11.91 -5.69 0.80
CA ASP A 101 -12.34 -6.04 2.16
C ASP A 101 -13.55 -6.98 2.30
N LYS A 102 -14.59 -6.81 1.47
CA LYS A 102 -15.85 -7.55 1.54
C LYS A 102 -16.41 -7.84 0.16
N VAL A 103 -16.87 -9.06 -0.04
CA VAL A 103 -17.51 -9.49 -1.28
C VAL A 103 -18.88 -8.82 -1.44
N GLY A 104 -19.11 -8.21 -2.60
CA GLY A 104 -20.38 -7.58 -2.96
C GLY A 104 -20.49 -6.09 -2.62
N GLU A 105 -19.51 -5.52 -1.92
CA GLU A 105 -19.43 -4.07 -1.74
C GLU A 105 -18.78 -3.41 -2.97
N VAL A 106 -19.28 -2.23 -3.34
CA VAL A 106 -18.72 -1.46 -4.45
C VAL A 106 -17.40 -0.82 -4.01
N PHE A 107 -16.35 -1.04 -4.80
CA PHE A 107 -15.06 -0.41 -4.56
C PHE A 107 -15.15 1.11 -4.63
N SER A 108 -14.55 1.80 -3.67
CA SER A 108 -14.28 3.23 -3.76
C SER A 108 -12.86 3.53 -3.27
N THR A 109 -12.22 4.51 -3.92
CA THR A 109 -10.88 4.97 -3.52
C THR A 109 -10.87 5.54 -2.10
N ALA A 110 -11.98 6.15 -1.66
CA ALA A 110 -12.16 6.66 -0.31
C ALA A 110 -12.16 5.53 0.73
N ASN A 111 -12.93 4.46 0.50
CA ASN A 111 -12.97 3.32 1.42
C ASN A 111 -11.61 2.59 1.46
N ALA A 112 -10.99 2.37 0.31
CA ALA A 112 -9.67 1.77 0.24
C ALA A 112 -8.63 2.60 1.01
N PHE A 113 -8.61 3.93 0.81
CA PHE A 113 -7.74 4.82 1.57
C PHE A 113 -8.01 4.75 3.09
N HIS A 114 -9.28 4.68 3.49
CA HIS A 114 -9.66 4.58 4.89
C HIS A 114 -9.34 3.23 5.54
N GLY A 115 -9.33 2.13 4.78
CA GLY A 115 -8.92 0.80 5.23
C GLY A 115 -7.39 0.68 5.38
N ILE A 116 -6.63 1.28 4.46
CA ILE A 116 -5.16 1.24 4.48
C ILE A 116 -4.55 2.22 5.48
N ARG A 117 -5.11 3.43 5.60
CA ARG A 117 -4.45 4.50 6.37
C ARG A 117 -4.42 4.15 7.86
N GLN A 118 -3.26 4.38 8.48
CA GLN A 118 -3.19 4.46 9.93
C GLN A 118 -3.93 5.71 10.40
N ARG A 119 -4.92 5.53 11.28
CA ARG A 119 -5.62 6.63 11.93
C ARG A 119 -4.90 6.97 13.23
N PHE A 120 -4.47 8.21 13.36
CA PHE A 120 -3.94 8.75 14.60
C PHE A 120 -5.01 9.61 15.27
N LEU A 121 -4.88 9.79 16.59
CA LEU A 121 -5.71 10.74 17.31
C LEU A 121 -5.50 12.15 16.74
N SER A 122 -6.59 12.92 16.71
CA SER A 122 -6.48 14.34 16.39
C SER A 122 -5.61 15.00 17.45
N VAL A 123 -4.69 15.83 17.00
CA VAL A 123 -3.79 16.63 17.84
C VAL A 123 -4.40 18.01 18.03
N ASP A 124 -4.17 18.65 19.17
CA ASP A 124 -4.81 19.93 19.52
C ASP A 124 -4.53 21.04 18.52
N TRP A 125 -3.37 21.00 17.86
CA TRP A 125 -2.99 21.97 16.83
C TRP A 125 -3.57 21.67 15.44
N HIS A 126 -4.33 20.58 15.26
CA HIS A 126 -4.85 20.15 13.95
C HIS A 126 -5.61 21.27 13.26
N ASP A 127 -6.53 21.92 13.96
CA ASP A 127 -7.40 22.95 13.36
C ASP A 127 -6.66 24.26 13.09
N ILE A 128 -5.55 24.50 13.80
CA ILE A 128 -4.67 25.64 13.54
C ILE A 128 -3.97 25.47 12.19
N VAL A 129 -3.53 24.25 11.87
CA VAL A 129 -2.79 23.95 10.64
C VAL A 129 -3.72 23.66 9.47
N TRP A 130 -4.75 22.84 9.70
CA TRP A 130 -5.57 22.21 8.68
C TRP A 130 -7.01 22.77 8.63
N HIS A 131 -7.19 24.07 8.85
CA HIS A 131 -8.49 24.75 8.66
C HIS A 131 -8.89 24.86 7.17
N SER A 132 -10.15 25.24 6.91
CA SER A 132 -10.74 25.30 5.56
C SER A 132 -10.18 26.42 4.68
N ARG A 133 -9.85 27.58 5.26
CA ARG A 133 -9.29 28.75 4.55
C ARG A 133 -7.76 28.75 4.46
N ARG A 134 -7.11 27.61 4.72
CA ARG A 134 -5.65 27.55 4.76
C ARG A 134 -5.04 27.71 3.37
N ILE A 135 -3.89 28.38 3.31
CA ILE A 135 -3.04 28.33 2.12
C ILE A 135 -2.08 27.13 2.30
N PRO A 136 -2.10 26.13 1.38
CA PRO A 136 -1.37 24.87 1.57
C PRO A 136 0.12 25.03 1.91
N LYS A 137 0.83 25.98 1.27
CA LYS A 137 2.25 26.24 1.53
C LYS A 137 2.51 26.71 2.97
N HIS A 138 1.63 27.55 3.52
CA HIS A 138 1.77 28.08 4.87
C HIS A 138 1.37 27.03 5.92
N ALA A 139 0.29 26.28 5.68
CA ALA A 139 -0.10 25.16 6.53
C ALA A 139 1.02 24.11 6.62
N PHE A 140 1.64 23.76 5.49
CA PHE A 140 2.75 22.81 5.48
C PHE A 140 3.97 23.34 6.25
N SER A 141 4.33 24.62 6.07
CA SER A 141 5.42 25.25 6.84
C SER A 141 5.12 25.28 8.35
N LEU A 142 3.90 25.64 8.75
CA LEU A 142 3.48 25.65 10.15
C LEU A 142 3.47 24.24 10.75
N TRP A 143 2.99 23.26 10.00
CA TRP A 143 3.03 21.85 10.40
C TRP A 143 4.47 21.39 10.68
N LEU A 144 5.42 21.73 9.80
CA LEU A 144 6.84 21.44 10.02
C LEU A 144 7.40 22.17 11.24
N ALA A 145 6.94 23.40 11.51
CA ALA A 145 7.37 24.16 12.69
C ALA A 145 6.89 23.51 13.99
N LEU A 146 5.60 23.17 14.08
CA LEU A 146 5.03 22.47 15.24
C LEU A 146 5.66 21.10 15.48
N ARG A 147 6.06 20.41 14.40
CA ARG A 147 6.77 19.13 14.47
C ARG A 147 8.26 19.26 14.76
N GLY A 148 8.81 20.48 14.82
CA GLY A 148 10.25 20.70 14.91
C GLY A 148 11.01 20.07 13.72
N ALA A 149 10.38 19.94 12.56
CA ALA A 149 10.90 19.20 11.40
C ALA A 149 11.52 20.11 10.32
N HIS A 150 11.51 21.43 10.52
CA HIS A 150 12.28 22.35 9.66
C HIS A 150 13.77 22.04 9.74
N ARG A 151 14.43 22.13 8.58
CA ARG A 151 15.88 21.95 8.41
C ARG A 151 16.60 23.28 8.66
N THR A 152 16.51 23.76 9.90
CA THR A 152 17.25 24.92 10.38
C THR A 152 18.76 24.63 10.42
N LYS A 153 19.60 25.65 10.25
CA LYS A 153 21.06 25.42 10.16
C LYS A 153 21.67 24.84 11.43
N ASP A 154 21.10 25.07 12.62
CA ASP A 154 21.53 24.39 13.85
C ASP A 154 21.49 22.85 13.69
N LYS A 155 20.41 22.32 13.12
CA LYS A 155 20.26 20.89 12.85
C LYS A 155 21.17 20.42 11.72
N LEU A 156 21.31 21.22 10.66
CA LEU A 156 22.18 20.90 9.54
C LEU A 156 23.66 20.87 9.94
N LEU A 157 24.07 21.78 10.84
CA LEU A 157 25.41 21.82 11.41
C LEU A 157 25.67 20.56 12.25
N ALA A 158 24.69 20.16 13.09
CA ALA A 158 24.80 18.97 13.93
C ALA A 158 25.00 17.67 13.12
N ILE A 159 24.51 17.61 11.88
CA ILE A 159 24.71 16.47 10.97
C ILE A 159 25.84 16.68 9.96
N GLY A 160 26.63 17.75 10.09
CA GLY A 160 27.80 18.03 9.25
C GLY A 160 27.51 18.47 7.82
N VAL A 161 26.29 18.97 7.53
CA VAL A 161 25.91 19.45 6.19
C VAL A 161 26.37 20.88 5.93
N VAL A 162 26.49 21.69 6.99
CA VAL A 162 26.98 23.08 6.92
C VAL A 162 28.11 23.29 7.93
N HIS A 163 28.92 24.34 7.73
CA HIS A 163 30.04 24.68 8.63
C HIS A 163 29.69 25.73 9.68
N SER A 164 28.57 26.43 9.53
CA SER A 164 28.07 27.42 10.49
C SER A 164 26.54 27.35 10.58
N ALA A 165 26.02 27.64 11.77
CA ALA A 165 24.60 27.76 12.04
C ALA A 165 24.12 29.21 12.13
N ASP A 166 24.90 30.18 11.66
CA ASP A 166 24.51 31.61 11.71
C ASP A 166 23.19 31.86 10.97
N CYS A 167 22.33 32.69 11.57
CA CYS A 167 21.05 33.09 11.02
C CYS A 167 21.18 33.55 9.56
N ALA A 168 20.35 33.00 8.67
CA ALA A 168 20.32 33.38 7.26
C ALA A 168 20.08 34.88 7.02
N PHE A 169 19.48 35.59 7.98
CA PHE A 169 19.24 37.03 7.91
C PHE A 169 20.37 37.88 8.48
N LEU A 170 21.50 37.26 8.86
CA LEU A 170 22.72 37.94 9.33
C LEU A 170 22.49 38.84 10.55
N CYS A 171 21.57 38.47 11.44
CA CYS A 171 21.29 39.21 12.66
C CYS A 171 22.22 38.88 13.84
N GLY A 172 23.25 38.04 13.63
CA GLY A 172 24.26 37.68 14.62
C GLY A 172 23.93 36.50 15.54
N GLU A 173 22.75 35.90 15.41
CA GLU A 173 22.29 34.78 16.23
C GLU A 173 22.33 33.44 15.50
N THR A 174 22.19 32.33 16.22
CA THR A 174 22.08 30.98 15.63
C THR A 174 20.69 30.76 15.00
N GLU A 175 20.67 30.21 13.78
CA GLU A 175 19.46 29.82 13.07
C GLU A 175 18.81 28.59 13.71
N THR A 176 17.93 28.85 14.67
CA THR A 176 17.02 27.84 15.25
C THR A 176 15.59 28.11 14.78
N LEU A 177 14.70 27.12 14.97
CA LEU A 177 13.27 27.31 14.68
C LEU A 177 12.69 28.47 15.51
N GLN A 178 12.98 28.48 16.81
CA GLN A 178 12.49 29.51 17.72
C GLN A 178 12.99 30.90 17.30
N HIS A 179 14.26 30.98 16.92
CA HIS A 179 14.86 32.21 16.44
C HIS A 179 14.16 32.71 15.16
N LEU A 180 14.10 31.87 14.13
CA LEU A 180 13.52 32.25 12.83
C LEU A 180 12.08 32.75 12.91
N PHE A 181 11.24 32.12 13.74
CA PHE A 181 9.81 32.44 13.79
C PHE A 181 9.43 33.47 14.85
N PHE A 182 10.20 33.62 15.94
CA PHE A 182 9.76 34.40 17.10
C PHE A 182 10.77 35.40 17.67
N GLN A 183 12.07 35.29 17.35
CA GLN A 183 13.10 36.13 17.99
C GLN A 183 13.93 36.93 16.98
N CYS A 184 13.96 36.53 15.72
CA CYS A 184 14.76 37.19 14.71
C CYS A 184 14.23 38.61 14.47
N PRO A 185 15.07 39.66 14.61
CA PRO A 185 14.66 41.03 14.34
C PRO A 185 14.08 41.20 12.94
N PHE A 186 14.65 40.51 11.95
CA PHE A 186 14.16 40.56 10.56
C PHE A 186 12.73 40.02 10.44
N SER A 187 12.46 38.85 11.03
CA SER A 187 11.12 38.25 11.01
C SER A 187 10.08 39.09 11.77
N SER A 188 10.50 39.87 12.77
CA SER A 188 9.59 40.76 13.51
C SER A 188 9.16 42.01 12.75
N MET A 189 9.83 42.34 11.63
CA MET A 189 9.55 43.53 10.81
C MET A 189 8.55 43.27 9.67
N VAL A 190 8.07 42.03 9.52
CA VAL A 190 7.15 41.59 8.44
C VAL A 190 5.78 41.29 9.02
#